data_AF-A0A1F2X1X5-F1
#
_entry.id   AF-A0A1F2X1X5-F1
#
_cell.length_a   1.000
_cell.length_b   1.000
_cell.length_c   1.000
_cell.angle_alpha   90.00
_cell.angle_beta   90.00
_cell.angle_gamma   90.00
#
_symmetry.space_group_name_H-M   'P 1'
#
loop_
_entity.id
_entity.type
_entity.pdbx_description
1 polymer ?
#
loop_
_entity_poly.entity_id
_entity_poly.type
_entity_poly.pdbx_seq_one_letter_code
_entity_poly.pdbx_strand_id
1 'polypeptide(L)'
;MYDLNMISSVVKASVQNAYNLLEEAKILAINNRIERAYFLTVIAVEEMGKATMYYNSVQYGEDNNLFKNKFNKFKTKHTFKIFKSIILANHLKMDFSLDFSQIEILSKNIDNIKMSSLYVDIKDGEIVLPVISSDDFEKMFEFASMLMCKHLNF
;
A
#
# COMPACT_ATOMS: atom_id res chain seq x y z
N MET A 1 -9.61 -21.43 12.37
CA MET A 1 -10.02 -21.10 11.00
C MET A 1 -10.66 -19.73 10.90
N TYR A 2 -10.16 -18.85 10.03
CA TYR A 2 -11.05 -17.83 9.43
C TYR A 2 -11.79 -18.53 8.29
N ASP A 3 -13.11 -18.43 8.26
CA ASP A 3 -13.94 -18.98 7.18
C ASP A 3 -13.41 -18.49 5.81
N LEU A 4 -13.29 -19.41 4.84
CA LEU A 4 -12.88 -19.08 3.47
C LEU A 4 -13.78 -18.00 2.84
N ASN A 5 -15.07 -18.02 3.17
CA ASN A 5 -16.00 -16.97 2.74
C ASN A 5 -15.64 -15.62 3.35
N MET A 6 -15.20 -15.62 4.62
CA MET A 6 -14.75 -14.41 5.30
C MET A 6 -13.44 -13.90 4.72
N ILE A 7 -12.48 -14.78 4.42
CA ILE A 7 -11.22 -14.40 3.75
C ILE A 7 -11.52 -13.81 2.37
N SER A 8 -12.36 -14.47 1.57
CA SER A 8 -12.76 -13.96 0.25
C SER A 8 -13.43 -12.59 0.35
N SER A 9 -14.30 -12.40 1.35
CA SER A 9 -14.97 -11.12 1.61
C SER A 9 -13.97 -10.02 1.99
N VAL A 10 -12.98 -10.33 2.83
CA VAL A 10 -11.93 -9.38 3.22
C VAL A 10 -11.06 -9.00 2.03
N VAL A 11 -10.68 -9.98 1.19
CA VAL A 11 -9.91 -9.71 -0.04
C VAL A 11 -10.67 -8.76 -0.96
N LYS A 12 -11.94 -9.06 -1.26
CA LYS A 12 -12.79 -8.20 -2.11
C LYS A 12 -12.96 -6.81 -1.53
N ALA A 13 -13.25 -6.71 -0.24
CA ALA A 13 -13.43 -5.43 0.45
C ALA A 13 -12.14 -4.60 0.44
N SER A 14 -10.98 -5.22 0.67
CA SER A 14 -9.68 -4.53 0.61
C SER A 14 -9.35 -4.04 -0.80
N VAL A 15 -9.60 -4.84 -1.84
CA VAL A 15 -9.39 -4.41 -3.24
C VAL A 15 -10.32 -3.26 -3.60
N GLN A 16 -11.61 -3.35 -3.26
CA GLN A 16 -12.57 -2.28 -3.51
C GLN A 16 -12.19 -0.99 -2.77
N ASN A 17 -11.78 -1.11 -1.50
CA ASN A 17 -11.36 0.05 -0.73
C ASN A 17 -10.11 0.70 -1.33
N ALA A 18 -9.14 -0.11 -1.77
CA ALA A 18 -7.96 0.39 -2.46
C ALA A 18 -8.36 1.19 -3.71
N TYR A 19 -9.25 0.67 -4.55
CA TYR A 19 -9.77 1.36 -5.73
C TYR A 19 -10.39 2.73 -5.39
N ASN A 20 -11.29 2.76 -4.40
CA ASN A 20 -11.93 4.01 -3.99
C ASN A 20 -10.91 5.04 -3.49
N LEU A 21 -9.94 4.61 -2.68
CA LEU A 21 -8.86 5.47 -2.18
C LEU A 21 -8.01 6.07 -3.30
N LEU A 22 -7.73 5.30 -4.36
CA LEU A 22 -6.94 5.80 -5.48
C LEU A 22 -7.72 6.80 -6.34
N GLU A 23 -9.01 6.58 -6.56
CA GLU A 23 -9.87 7.56 -7.24
C GLU A 23 -9.99 8.86 -6.41
N GLU A 24 -10.13 8.76 -5.09
CA GLU A 24 -10.10 9.94 -4.20
C GLU A 24 -8.74 10.65 -4.26
N ALA A 25 -7.62 9.91 -4.27
CA ALA A 25 -6.29 10.48 -4.42
C ALA A 25 -6.15 11.26 -5.73
N LYS A 26 -6.67 10.72 -6.84
CA LYS A 26 -6.70 11.38 -8.15
C LYS A 26 -7.46 12.70 -8.11
N ILE A 27 -8.64 12.72 -7.48
CA ILE A 27 -9.45 13.94 -7.32
C ILE A 27 -8.68 14.99 -6.51
N LEU A 28 -8.03 14.60 -5.42
CA LEU A 28 -7.21 15.49 -4.60
C LEU A 28 -6.03 16.07 -5.38
N ALA A 29 -5.36 15.24 -6.18
CA ALA A 29 -4.24 15.68 -7.01
C ALA A 29 -4.66 16.73 -8.04
N ILE A 30 -5.80 16.52 -8.73
CA ILE A 30 -6.39 17.50 -9.67
C ILE A 30 -6.68 18.84 -8.98
N ASN A 31 -6.99 18.82 -7.68
CA ASN A 31 -7.26 20.01 -6.87
C ASN A 31 -6.01 20.56 -6.14
N ASN A 32 -4.80 20.20 -6.59
CA ASN A 32 -3.53 20.63 -6.01
C ASN A 32 -3.38 20.30 -4.52
N ARG A 33 -3.96 19.17 -4.07
CA ARG A 33 -3.81 18.64 -2.70
C ARG A 33 -2.88 17.43 -2.70
N ILE A 34 -1.64 17.63 -3.16
CA ILE A 34 -0.69 16.55 -3.47
C ILE A 34 -0.31 15.73 -2.23
N GLU A 35 -0.15 16.34 -1.07
CA GLU A 35 0.24 15.64 0.16
C GLU A 35 -0.84 14.65 0.60
N ARG A 36 -2.11 15.08 0.53
CA ARG A 36 -3.26 14.22 0.85
C ARG A 36 -3.47 13.17 -0.24
N ALA A 37 -3.27 13.52 -1.50
CA ALA A 37 -3.31 12.56 -2.60
C ALA A 37 -2.26 11.46 -2.41
N TYR A 38 -1.02 11.84 -2.06
CA TYR A 38 0.05 10.91 -1.74
C TYR A 38 -0.33 9.98 -0.59
N PHE A 39 -0.85 10.55 0.51
CA PHE A 39 -1.30 9.77 1.65
C PHE A 39 -2.30 8.69 1.23
N LEU A 40 -3.38 9.06 0.54
CA LEU A 40 -4.40 8.12 0.09
C LEU A 40 -3.85 7.06 -0.86
N THR A 41 -2.91 7.45 -1.73
CA THR A 41 -2.22 6.52 -2.64
C THR A 41 -1.44 5.46 -1.85
N VAL A 42 -0.71 5.86 -0.81
CA VAL A 42 0.01 4.91 0.06
C VAL A 42 -0.98 3.96 0.77
N ILE A 43 -2.09 4.48 1.31
CA ILE A 43 -3.10 3.64 1.96
C ILE A 43 -3.73 2.65 0.96
N ALA A 44 -3.96 3.07 -0.28
CA ALA A 44 -4.46 2.18 -1.33
C ALA A 44 -3.50 1.00 -1.58
N VAL A 45 -2.19 1.27 -1.65
CA VAL A 45 -1.15 0.23 -1.79
C VAL A 45 -1.14 -0.70 -0.57
N GLU A 46 -1.31 -0.17 0.64
CA GLU A 46 -1.39 -0.98 1.87
C GLU A 46 -2.60 -1.93 1.87
N GLU A 47 -3.76 -1.49 1.37
CA GLU A 47 -4.95 -2.34 1.25
C GLU A 47 -4.77 -3.45 0.20
N MET A 48 -4.09 -3.17 -0.92
CA MET A 48 -3.69 -4.21 -1.88
C MET A 48 -2.72 -5.23 -1.27
N GLY A 49 -1.76 -4.75 -0.47
CA GLY A 49 -0.86 -5.60 0.31
C GLY A 49 -1.60 -6.52 1.28
N LYS A 50 -2.60 -5.97 1.98
CA LYS A 50 -3.47 -6.71 2.90
C LYS A 50 -4.31 -7.75 2.15
N ALA A 51 -4.92 -7.42 1.02
CA ALA A 51 -5.64 -8.38 0.18
C ALA A 51 -4.74 -9.56 -0.22
N THR A 52 -3.51 -9.27 -0.67
CA THR A 52 -2.50 -10.27 -1.02
C THR A 52 -2.15 -11.18 0.17
N MET A 53 -2.03 -10.61 1.37
CA MET A 53 -1.74 -11.39 2.58
C MET A 53 -2.88 -12.35 2.94
N TYR A 54 -4.12 -11.88 2.90
CA TYR A 54 -5.29 -12.72 3.17
C TYR A 54 -5.46 -13.81 2.11
N TYR A 55 -5.24 -13.49 0.84
CA TYR A 55 -5.24 -14.49 -0.23
C TYR A 55 -4.20 -15.59 0.00
N ASN A 56 -2.95 -15.21 0.29
CA ASN A 56 -1.87 -16.15 0.57
C ASN A 56 -2.11 -16.97 1.86
N SER A 57 -2.89 -16.46 2.82
CA SER A 57 -3.23 -17.23 4.03
C SER A 57 -4.01 -18.50 3.74
N VAL A 58 -4.76 -18.53 2.63
CA VAL A 58 -5.47 -19.73 2.17
C VAL A 58 -4.48 -20.82 1.72
N GLN A 59 -3.35 -20.44 1.12
CA GLN A 59 -2.38 -21.38 0.56
C GLN A 59 -1.50 -22.07 1.62
N TYR A 60 -1.23 -21.41 2.76
CA TYR A 60 -0.29 -21.94 3.77
C TYR A 60 -0.93 -22.86 4.83
N GLY A 61 -2.26 -22.98 4.87
CA GLY A 61 -2.98 -23.86 5.80
C GLY A 61 -2.92 -23.43 7.28
N GLU A 62 -3.83 -23.98 8.10
CA GLU A 62 -4.02 -23.59 9.51
C GLU A 62 -2.90 -24.01 10.47
N ASP A 63 -2.17 -25.08 10.15
CA ASP A 63 -1.19 -25.69 11.06
C ASP A 63 0.17 -24.99 11.06
N ASN A 64 0.32 -23.95 10.25
CA ASN A 64 1.56 -23.20 10.19
C ASN A 64 1.58 -22.14 11.31
N ASN A 65 1.94 -22.55 12.53
CA ASN A 65 2.16 -21.64 13.68
C ASN A 65 3.10 -20.47 13.34
N LEU A 66 4.06 -20.72 12.44
CA LEU A 66 4.96 -19.72 11.86
C LEU A 66 4.18 -18.69 11.03
N PHE A 67 3.23 -19.12 10.20
CA PHE A 67 2.31 -18.24 9.49
C PHE A 67 1.43 -17.45 10.46
N LYS A 68 0.84 -18.06 11.49
CA LYS A 68 -0.04 -17.38 12.47
C LYS A 68 0.69 -16.26 13.23
N ASN A 69 1.90 -16.52 13.71
CA ASN A 69 2.75 -15.53 14.38
C ASN A 69 3.21 -14.41 13.44
N LYS A 70 3.53 -14.77 12.20
CA LYS A 70 3.88 -13.84 11.13
C LYS A 70 2.67 -12.96 10.76
N PHE A 71 1.50 -13.55 10.54
CA PHE A 71 0.25 -12.90 10.17
C PHE A 71 -0.20 -11.84 11.19
N ASN A 72 -0.11 -12.15 12.48
CA ASN A 72 -0.43 -11.19 13.54
C ASN A 72 0.56 -10.01 13.57
N LYS A 73 1.85 -10.24 13.35
CA LYS A 73 2.84 -9.15 13.18
C LYS A 73 2.64 -8.36 11.88
N PHE A 74 2.04 -8.97 10.87
CA PHE A 74 1.83 -8.33 9.57
C PHE A 74 0.59 -7.42 9.54
N LYS A 75 -0.43 -7.71 10.37
CA LYS A 75 -1.58 -6.79 10.53
C LYS A 75 -1.14 -5.41 11.01
N THR A 76 -0.10 -5.35 11.85
CA THR A 76 0.31 -4.14 12.56
C THR A 76 1.40 -3.32 11.86
N LYS A 77 2.09 -3.87 10.85
CA LYS A 77 3.19 -3.16 10.15
C LYS A 77 2.83 -2.78 8.73
N HIS A 78 2.73 -1.47 8.49
CA HIS A 78 2.42 -0.85 7.20
C HIS A 78 3.46 -1.16 6.11
N THR A 79 4.74 -1.04 6.46
CA THR A 79 5.89 -1.42 5.60
C THR A 79 5.79 -2.85 5.05
N PHE A 80 5.24 -3.78 5.84
CA PHE A 80 5.09 -5.16 5.40
C PHE A 80 3.95 -5.35 4.38
N LYS A 81 2.86 -4.57 4.50
CA LYS A 81 1.77 -4.60 3.52
C LYS A 81 2.25 -4.09 2.17
N ILE A 82 3.02 -3.02 2.18
CA ILE A 82 3.65 -2.47 0.97
C ILE A 82 4.61 -3.49 0.35
N PHE A 83 5.47 -4.14 1.15
CA PHE A 83 6.31 -5.23 0.65
C PHE A 83 5.50 -6.37 -0.02
N LYS A 84 4.30 -6.65 0.47
CA LYS A 84 3.43 -7.68 -0.13
C LYS A 84 2.80 -7.25 -1.44
N SER A 85 2.42 -5.98 -1.60
CA SER A 85 1.96 -5.47 -2.90
C SER A 85 3.09 -5.49 -3.94
N ILE A 86 4.34 -5.27 -3.52
CA ILE A 86 5.53 -5.40 -4.38
C ILE A 86 5.74 -6.85 -4.84
N ILE A 87 5.62 -7.83 -3.93
CA ILE A 87 5.67 -9.25 -4.31
C ILE A 87 4.56 -9.58 -5.33
N LEU A 88 3.34 -9.07 -5.09
CA LEU A 88 2.24 -9.23 -6.02
C LEU A 88 2.57 -8.63 -7.40
N ALA A 89 3.09 -7.41 -7.45
CA ALA A 89 3.48 -6.74 -8.70
C ALA A 89 4.47 -7.57 -9.53
N ASN A 90 5.49 -8.13 -8.87
CA ASN A 90 6.46 -9.02 -9.52
C ASN A 90 5.81 -10.31 -10.03
N HIS A 91 4.91 -10.93 -9.25
CA HIS A 91 4.18 -12.12 -9.67
C HIS A 91 3.29 -11.85 -10.89
N LEU A 92 2.68 -10.67 -10.95
CA LEU A 92 1.86 -10.20 -12.07
C LEU A 92 2.70 -9.73 -13.27
N LYS A 93 4.02 -9.89 -13.23
CA LYS A 93 4.97 -9.47 -14.28
C LYS A 93 4.68 -8.05 -14.76
N MET A 94 4.53 -7.15 -13.79
CA MET A 94 4.27 -5.76 -14.08
C MET A 94 5.58 -5.08 -14.43
N ASP A 95 5.61 -4.44 -15.60
CA ASP A 95 6.78 -3.72 -16.08
C ASP A 95 6.79 -2.36 -15.39
N PHE A 96 7.49 -2.29 -14.25
CA PHE A 96 7.64 -1.06 -13.47
C PHE A 96 9.00 -0.44 -13.75
N SER A 97 9.01 0.87 -13.92
CA SER A 97 10.22 1.70 -14.01
C SER A 97 11.04 1.71 -12.71
N LEU A 98 10.46 1.24 -11.59
CA LEU A 98 11.08 1.17 -10.28
C LEU A 98 11.79 -0.18 -10.07
N ASP A 99 13.11 -0.14 -9.93
CA ASP A 99 13.92 -1.27 -9.49
C ASP A 99 13.60 -1.63 -8.01
N PHE A 100 13.71 -2.92 -7.67
CA PHE A 100 13.58 -3.47 -6.32
C PHE A 100 14.30 -2.65 -5.23
N SER A 101 15.46 -2.07 -5.54
CA SER A 101 16.22 -1.21 -4.62
C SER A 101 15.47 0.07 -4.28
N GLN A 102 14.85 0.72 -5.27
CA GLN A 102 14.06 1.94 -5.10
C GLN A 102 12.80 1.67 -4.31
N ILE A 103 12.21 0.51 -4.56
CA ILE A 103 11.05 0.00 -3.86
C ILE A 103 11.38 -0.32 -2.38
N GLU A 104 12.55 -0.91 -2.11
CA GLU A 104 13.01 -1.17 -0.75
C GLU A 104 13.25 0.14 0.01
N ILE A 105 13.87 1.13 -0.63
CA ILE A 105 14.08 2.48 -0.09
C ILE A 105 12.74 3.16 0.20
N LEU A 106 11.80 3.13 -0.75
CA LEU A 106 10.42 3.59 -0.57
C LEU A 106 9.81 2.92 0.65
N SER A 107 9.84 1.58 0.73
CA SER A 107 9.24 0.83 1.84
C SER A 107 9.84 1.15 3.22
N LYS A 108 11.13 1.50 3.31
CA LYS A 108 11.79 1.87 4.57
C LYS A 108 11.37 3.25 5.07
N ASN A 109 11.09 4.17 4.15
CA ASN A 109 10.76 5.56 4.48
C ASN A 109 9.27 5.88 4.40
N ILE A 110 8.46 4.98 3.84
CA ILE A 110 7.05 5.23 3.55
C ILE A 110 6.23 5.61 4.78
N ASP A 111 6.53 5.03 5.96
CA ASP A 111 5.82 5.40 7.18
C ASP A 111 6.14 6.83 7.60
N ASN A 112 7.40 7.25 7.47
CA ASN A 112 7.80 8.62 7.76
C ASN A 112 7.21 9.60 6.75
N ILE A 113 7.26 9.28 5.45
CA ILE A 113 6.73 10.13 4.38
C ILE A 113 5.20 10.23 4.46
N LYS A 114 4.53 9.11 4.75
CA LYS A 114 3.08 9.07 5.01
C LYS A 114 2.70 9.96 6.18
N MET A 115 3.42 9.89 7.30
CA MET A 115 3.13 10.75 8.45
C MET A 115 3.43 12.23 8.14
N SER A 116 4.54 12.53 7.48
CA SER A 116 4.87 13.91 7.09
C SER A 116 3.90 14.49 6.07
N SER A 117 3.17 13.66 5.31
CA SER A 117 2.15 14.14 4.36
C SER A 117 0.86 14.65 5.01
N LEU A 118 0.66 14.41 6.32
CA LEU A 118 -0.55 14.82 7.04
C LEU A 118 -0.29 15.76 8.21
N TYR A 119 0.85 15.60 8.89
CA TYR A 119 1.10 16.27 10.15
C TYR A 119 2.11 17.41 10.00
N VAL A 120 1.81 18.52 10.66
CA VAL A 120 2.80 19.56 10.94
C VAL A 120 3.74 19.03 12.02
N ASP A 121 5.03 19.29 11.88
CA ASP A 121 6.06 18.80 12.79
C ASP A 121 7.04 19.92 13.18
N ILE A 122 7.92 19.66 14.15
CA ILE A 122 9.04 20.53 14.51
C ILE A 122 10.34 19.78 14.25
N LYS A 123 11.18 20.30 13.35
CA LYS A 123 12.52 19.75 13.07
C LYS A 123 13.56 20.85 13.21
N ASP A 124 14.61 20.57 13.98
CA ASP A 124 15.71 21.49 14.25
C ASP A 124 15.25 22.89 14.74
N GLY A 125 14.13 22.93 15.47
CA GLY A 125 13.55 24.15 16.02
C GLY A 125 12.61 24.91 15.06
N GLU A 126 12.40 24.41 13.84
CA GLU A 126 11.53 25.01 12.84
C GLU A 126 10.23 24.22 12.63
N ILE A 127 9.14 24.94 12.32
CA ILE A 127 7.86 24.34 11.96
C ILE A 127 7.95 23.81 10.52
N VAL A 128 7.73 22.52 10.35
CA VAL A 128 7.70 21.85 9.05
C VAL A 128 6.26 21.56 8.69
N LEU A 129 5.82 22.08 7.54
CA LEU A 129 4.53 21.75 6.96
C LEU A 129 4.62 20.46 6.14
N PRO A 130 3.48 19.77 5.90
CA PRO A 130 3.44 18.69 4.95
C PRO A 130 3.90 19.13 3.57
N VAL A 131 4.91 18.43 3.05
CA VAL A 131 5.44 18.64 1.70
C VAL A 131 5.77 17.28 1.10
N ILE A 132 5.30 17.06 -0.12
CA ILE A 132 5.62 15.89 -0.93
C ILE A 132 6.08 16.38 -2.30
N SER A 133 7.17 15.81 -2.83
CA SER A 133 7.62 16.14 -4.17
C SER A 133 6.67 15.57 -5.23
N SER A 134 6.50 16.27 -6.35
CA SER A 134 5.66 15.79 -7.45
C SER A 134 6.17 14.45 -8.01
N ASP A 135 7.49 14.27 -8.07
CA ASP A 135 8.14 13.02 -8.49
C ASP A 135 7.81 11.84 -7.56
N ASP A 136 7.87 12.04 -6.23
CA ASP A 136 7.48 11.01 -5.26
C ASP A 136 5.99 10.63 -5.40
N PHE A 137 5.13 11.62 -5.63
CA PHE A 137 3.72 11.39 -5.88
C PHE A 137 3.47 10.61 -7.17
N GLU A 138 4.04 11.05 -8.29
CA GLU A 138 3.85 10.40 -9.58
C GLU A 138 4.30 8.94 -9.55
N LYS A 139 5.47 8.66 -8.97
CA LYS A 139 5.99 7.28 -8.82
C LYS A 139 5.06 6.39 -8.00
N MET A 140 4.59 6.89 -6.85
CA MET A 140 3.71 6.11 -5.98
C MET A 140 2.32 5.92 -6.62
N PHE A 141 1.80 6.96 -7.30
CA PHE A 141 0.51 6.92 -7.96
C PHE A 141 0.51 5.98 -9.17
N GLU A 142 1.58 5.99 -9.97
CA GLU A 142 1.80 5.03 -11.05
C GLU A 142 1.84 3.60 -10.50
N PHE A 143 2.59 3.38 -9.41
CA PHE A 143 2.66 2.09 -8.73
C PHE A 143 1.28 1.56 -8.30
N ALA A 144 0.51 2.40 -7.61
CA ALA A 144 -0.83 2.05 -7.17
C ALA A 144 -1.78 1.80 -8.35
N SER A 145 -1.74 2.64 -9.38
CA SER A 145 -2.62 2.54 -10.57
C SER A 145 -2.41 1.24 -11.31
N MET A 146 -1.15 0.88 -11.56
CA MET A 146 -0.83 -0.36 -12.23
C MET A 146 -1.29 -1.57 -11.40
N LEU A 147 -1.11 -1.56 -10.07
CA LEU A 147 -1.57 -2.65 -9.19
C LEU A 147 -3.08 -2.91 -9.33
N MET A 148 -3.85 -1.86 -9.58
CA MET A 148 -5.31 -1.94 -9.73
C MET A 148 -5.75 -2.34 -11.13
N CYS A 149 -5.12 -1.79 -12.18
CA CYS A 149 -5.46 -2.12 -13.57
C CYS A 149 -5.33 -3.63 -13.87
N LYS A 150 -4.37 -4.33 -13.25
CA LYS A 150 -4.24 -5.79 -13.41
C LYS A 150 -5.13 -6.62 -12.49
N HIS A 151 -5.70 -6.05 -11.44
CA HIS A 151 -6.59 -6.77 -10.51
C HIS A 151 -8.06 -6.79 -10.95
N LEU A 152 -8.50 -5.81 -11.75
CA LEU A 152 -9.87 -5.76 -12.30
C LEU A 152 -10.17 -6.84 -13.37
N ASN A 153 -9.18 -7.66 -13.72
CA ASN A 153 -9.31 -8.76 -14.69
C ASN A 153 -9.38 -10.15 -14.03
N PHE A 154 -9.55 -10.24 -12.70
CA PHE A 154 -9.72 -11.48 -11.94
C PHE A 154 -11.14 -11.67 -11.44
#